data_AF-A0A9P5V4H6-F1
#
_entry.id   AF-A0A9P5V4H6-F1
#
_cell.length_a   1.000
_cell.length_b   1.000
_cell.length_c   1.000
_cell.angle_alpha   90.00
_cell.angle_beta   90.00
_cell.angle_gamma   90.00
#
_symmetry.space_group_name_H-M   'P 1'
#
loop_
_entity.id
_entity.type
_entity.pdbx_description
1 polymer ?
#
loop_
_entity_poly.entity_id
_entity_poly.type
_entity_poly.pdbx_seq_one_letter_code
_entity_poly.pdbx_strand_id
1 'polypeptide(L)'
;MTPTPTQKPLTVMIVGAGLGGLTLALLLEKAKIEYQVYEKAAESGYATRVCVRPEFYDLLLLSRVPKETIHLNQRIVSIHQNNDTGIRIEISKGQSFTADILVGAVGTYSNIRQSLYEQLKAQGLLPVPDQEMMVVHHTTMVGLTEPLDPEEYPALKDTELFS
;
A
#
# COMPACT_ATOMS: atom_id res chain seq x y z
N MET A 1 35.76 50.04 -15.71
CA MET A 1 35.49 48.59 -15.79
C MET A 1 35.29 48.08 -14.37
N THR A 2 34.05 47.83 -13.97
CA THR A 2 33.75 47.22 -12.67
C THR A 2 34.18 45.76 -12.71
N PRO A 3 34.93 45.24 -11.72
CA PRO A 3 35.28 43.83 -11.69
C PRO A 3 34.00 43.00 -11.53
N THR A 4 33.76 42.11 -12.48
CA THR A 4 32.69 41.11 -12.41
C THR A 4 32.94 40.25 -11.17
N PRO A 5 31.98 40.10 -10.24
CA PRO A 5 32.18 39.26 -9.08
C PRO A 5 32.41 37.82 -9.54
N THR A 6 33.57 37.26 -9.21
CA THR A 6 33.92 35.86 -9.45
C THR A 6 32.96 35.01 -8.61
N GLN A 7 31.89 34.55 -9.24
CA GLN A 7 30.82 33.84 -8.55
C GLN A 7 31.35 32.49 -8.05
N LYS A 8 31.31 32.29 -6.73
CA LYS A 8 31.75 31.05 -6.08
C LYS A 8 31.05 29.85 -6.74
N PRO A 9 31.75 28.72 -6.98
CA PRO A 9 31.12 27.50 -7.47
C PRO A 9 29.93 27.14 -6.58
N LEU A 10 28.80 26.78 -7.22
CA LEU A 10 27.55 26.50 -6.53
C LEU A 10 27.66 25.13 -5.85
N THR A 11 27.61 25.14 -4.52
CA THR A 11 27.53 23.92 -3.70
C THR A 11 26.17 23.88 -3.00
N VAL A 12 25.45 22.76 -3.10
CA VAL A 12 24.10 22.58 -2.53
C VAL A 12 24.14 21.69 -1.29
N MET A 13 23.49 22.10 -0.21
CA MET A 13 23.33 21.25 0.98
C MET A 13 21.91 20.71 1.04
N ILE A 14 21.76 19.38 1.14
CA ILE A 14 20.49 18.68 1.24
C ILE A 14 20.36 18.15 2.67
N VAL A 15 19.25 18.47 3.33
CA VAL A 15 18.93 17.96 4.66
C VAL A 15 17.81 16.91 4.53
N GLY A 16 18.16 15.66 4.82
CA GLY A 16 17.33 14.46 4.72
C GLY A 16 17.77 13.54 3.58
N ALA A 17 18.19 12.32 3.89
CA ALA A 17 18.48 11.24 2.92
C ALA A 17 17.27 10.32 2.70
N GLY A 18 16.06 10.88 2.80
CA GLY A 18 14.85 10.22 2.32
C GLY A 18 14.75 10.21 0.79
N LEU A 19 13.68 9.61 0.26
CA LEU A 19 13.44 9.50 -1.19
C LEU A 19 13.57 10.85 -1.93
N GLY A 20 13.02 11.92 -1.37
CA GLY A 20 13.09 13.27 -1.95
C GLY A 20 14.51 13.84 -2.01
N GLY A 21 15.27 13.73 -0.91
CA GLY A 21 16.63 14.27 -0.82
C GLY A 21 17.63 13.49 -1.67
N LEU A 22 17.54 12.15 -1.69
CA LEU A 22 18.38 11.32 -2.57
C LEU A 22 18.02 11.49 -4.05
N THR A 23 16.75 11.72 -4.38
CA THR A 23 16.35 12.05 -5.76
C THR A 23 16.96 13.39 -6.19
N LEU A 24 16.93 14.41 -5.33
CA LEU A 24 17.56 15.69 -5.61
C LEU A 24 19.08 15.55 -5.76
N ALA A 25 19.73 14.79 -4.87
CA ALA A 25 21.15 14.49 -4.96
C ALA A 25 21.52 13.86 -6.32
N LEU A 26 20.73 12.88 -6.79
CA LEU A 26 20.93 12.23 -8.08
C LEU A 26 20.77 13.20 -9.26
N LEU A 27 19.85 14.15 -9.18
CA LEU A 27 19.66 15.18 -10.21
C LEU A 27 20.85 16.16 -10.24
N LEU A 28 21.38 16.53 -9.08
CA LEU A 28 22.55 17.41 -8.95
C LEU A 28 23.82 16.73 -9.43
N GLU A 29 23.99 15.44 -9.12
CA GLU A 29 25.08 14.59 -9.63
C GLU A 29 25.08 14.59 -11.17
N LYS A 30 23.91 14.34 -11.79
CA LYS A 30 23.75 14.38 -13.26
C LYS A 30 24.03 15.76 -13.84
N ALA A 31 23.69 16.82 -13.10
CA ALA A 31 23.96 18.20 -13.49
C ALA A 31 25.42 18.65 -13.22
N LYS A 32 26.26 17.78 -12.63
CA LYS A 32 27.64 18.08 -12.23
C LYS A 32 27.74 19.29 -11.28
N ILE A 33 26.77 19.42 -10.39
CA ILE A 33 26.74 20.44 -9.34
C ILE A 33 27.21 19.78 -8.05
N GLU A 34 28.12 20.43 -7.30
CA GLU A 34 28.58 19.90 -6.02
C GLU A 34 27.43 19.90 -5.00
N TYR A 35 27.29 18.82 -4.23
CA TYR A 35 26.32 18.74 -3.16
C TYR A 35 26.83 17.94 -1.96
N GLN A 36 26.18 18.14 -0.81
CA GLN A 36 26.36 17.34 0.39
C GLN A 36 24.98 16.98 0.96
N VAL A 37 24.76 15.72 1.32
CA VAL A 37 23.52 15.23 1.93
C VAL A 37 23.76 14.92 3.40
N TYR A 38 22.90 15.43 4.26
CA TYR A 38 22.95 15.21 5.71
C TYR A 38 21.66 14.52 6.16
N GLU A 39 21.77 13.42 6.88
CA GLU A 39 20.64 12.68 7.45
C GLU A 39 20.85 12.54 8.95
N LYS A 40 19.77 12.65 9.73
CA LYS A 40 19.82 12.48 11.18
C LYS A 40 19.88 11.01 11.59
N ALA A 41 19.37 10.11 10.76
CA ALA A 41 19.41 8.68 10.98
C ALA A 41 20.77 8.10 10.56
N ALA A 42 21.31 7.17 11.36
CA ALA A 42 22.56 6.46 11.07
C ALA A 42 22.45 5.59 9.80
N GLU A 43 21.23 5.20 9.43
CA GLU A 43 20.92 4.40 8.25
C GLU A 43 19.71 5.00 7.52
N SER A 44 19.73 4.93 6.19
CA SER A 44 18.61 5.38 5.36
C SER A 44 17.51 4.31 5.28
N GLY A 45 16.26 4.71 5.50
CA GLY A 45 15.10 3.80 5.50
C GLY A 45 14.48 3.65 6.89
N TYR A 46 13.16 3.47 6.94
CA TYR A 46 12.47 3.15 8.20
C TYR A 46 12.56 1.64 8.46
N ALA A 47 12.61 1.24 9.73
CA ALA A 47 12.56 -0.16 10.11
C ALA A 47 11.29 -0.82 9.56
N THR A 48 11.45 -1.71 8.59
CA THR A 48 10.37 -2.46 7.96
C THR A 48 9.53 -3.15 9.03
N ARG A 49 8.25 -2.77 9.16
CA ARG A 49 7.29 -3.47 10.00
C ARG A 49 6.64 -4.55 9.15
N VAL A 50 7.22 -5.75 9.18
CA VAL A 50 6.60 -6.94 8.59
C VAL A 50 5.53 -7.42 9.56
N CYS A 51 4.28 -7.50 9.11
CA CYS A 51 3.24 -8.22 9.82
C CYS A 51 2.82 -9.42 8.98
N VAL A 52 2.68 -10.58 9.61
CA VAL A 52 2.05 -11.70 8.94
C VAL A 52 0.55 -11.42 8.86
N ARG A 53 -0.02 -11.66 7.68
CA ARG A 53 -1.43 -11.33 7.40
C ARG A 53 -2.42 -11.89 8.43
N PRO A 54 -2.29 -13.13 8.94
CA PRO A 54 -3.20 -13.64 9.97
C PRO A 54 -3.14 -12.84 11.27
N GLU A 55 -1.95 -12.52 11.79
CA GLU A 55 -1.80 -11.72 13.01
C GLU A 55 -2.36 -10.31 12.85
N PHE A 56 -2.21 -9.72 11.65
CA PHE A 56 -2.80 -8.42 11.35
C PHE A 56 -4.34 -8.47 11.39
N TYR A 57 -4.94 -9.55 10.87
CA TYR A 57 -6.39 -9.77 10.91
C TYR A 57 -6.88 -9.95 12.35
N ASP A 58 -6.16 -10.74 13.14
CA ASP A 58 -6.49 -11.00 14.54
C ASP A 58 -6.39 -9.73 15.40
N LEU A 59 -5.31 -8.97 15.23
CA LEU A 59 -5.01 -7.80 16.06
C LEU A 59 -5.91 -6.59 15.77
N LEU A 60 -6.22 -6.30 14.50
CA LEU A 60 -6.91 -5.06 14.13
C LEU A 60 -8.39 -5.21 13.78
N LEU A 61 -8.80 -6.36 13.23
CA LEU A 61 -10.16 -6.52 12.68
C LEU A 61 -11.02 -7.44 13.53
N LEU A 62 -10.53 -8.64 13.87
CA LEU A 62 -11.32 -9.60 14.66
C LEU A 62 -11.42 -9.24 16.14
N SER A 63 -10.48 -8.46 16.68
CA SER A 63 -10.55 -7.96 18.05
C SER A 63 -11.53 -6.79 18.24
N ARG A 64 -11.90 -6.10 17.14
CA ARG A 64 -12.73 -4.88 17.17
C ARG A 64 -14.15 -5.09 16.63
N VAL A 65 -14.37 -6.12 15.84
CA VAL A 65 -15.68 -6.46 15.27
C VAL A 65 -16.33 -7.57 16.12
N PRO A 66 -17.61 -7.44 16.51
CA PRO A 66 -18.30 -8.51 17.25
C PRO A 66 -18.33 -9.82 16.44
N LYS A 67 -17.98 -10.93 17.08
CA LYS A 67 -17.80 -12.22 16.38
C LYS A 67 -19.11 -12.75 15.80
N GLU A 68 -20.23 -12.42 16.44
CA GLU A 68 -21.58 -12.77 16.03
C GLU A 68 -22.00 -12.18 14.68
N THR A 69 -21.39 -11.06 14.25
CA THR A 69 -21.66 -10.45 12.94
C THR A 69 -20.87 -11.11 11.81
N ILE A 70 -19.91 -11.99 12.14
CA ILE A 70 -19.01 -12.61 11.18
C ILE A 70 -19.49 -14.02 10.86
N HIS A 71 -20.17 -14.17 9.73
CA HIS A 71 -20.68 -15.46 9.26
C HIS A 71 -19.67 -16.13 8.31
N LEU A 72 -18.76 -16.93 8.87
CA LEU A 72 -17.77 -17.69 8.09
C LEU A 72 -18.39 -18.89 7.36
N ASN A 73 -17.66 -19.43 6.37
CA ASN A 73 -18.09 -20.57 5.54
C ASN A 73 -19.43 -20.36 4.83
N GLN A 74 -19.74 -19.10 4.49
CA GLN A 74 -20.90 -18.73 3.70
C GLN A 74 -20.44 -18.24 2.33
N ARG A 75 -20.67 -19.05 1.30
CA ARG A 75 -20.42 -18.65 -0.09
C ARG A 75 -21.74 -18.18 -0.68
N ILE A 76 -21.85 -16.90 -1.01
CA ILE A 76 -22.99 -16.35 -1.74
C ILE A 76 -22.96 -16.93 -3.16
N VAL A 77 -24.11 -17.35 -3.70
CA VAL A 77 -24.23 -17.95 -5.04
C VAL A 77 -25.10 -17.12 -5.98
N SER A 78 -26.10 -16.43 -5.47
CA SER A 78 -27.03 -15.63 -6.27
C SER A 78 -27.44 -14.36 -5.51
N ILE A 79 -27.80 -13.33 -6.28
CA ILE A 79 -28.24 -12.03 -5.80
C ILE A 79 -29.49 -11.64 -6.59
N HIS A 80 -30.57 -11.35 -5.87
CA HIS A 80 -31.83 -10.90 -6.43
C HIS A 80 -32.17 -9.54 -5.83
N GLN A 81 -32.26 -8.51 -6.66
CA GLN A 81 -32.66 -7.18 -6.25
C GLN A 81 -34.14 -6.98 -6.60
N ASN A 82 -34.95 -6.62 -5.60
CA ASN A 82 -36.34 -6.24 -5.78
C ASN A 82 -36.52 -4.76 -5.43
N ASN A 83 -37.33 -4.04 -6.20
CA ASN A 83 -37.53 -2.60 -5.99
C ASN A 83 -38.21 -2.27 -4.64
N ASP A 84 -39.04 -3.18 -4.12
CA ASP A 84 -39.87 -2.92 -2.94
C ASP A 84 -39.41 -3.64 -1.66
N THR A 85 -38.60 -4.70 -1.79
CA THR A 85 -38.26 -5.61 -0.66
C THR A 85 -36.74 -5.74 -0.41
N GLY A 86 -35.95 -4.88 -1.03
CA GLY A 86 -34.49 -4.86 -0.87
C GLY A 86 -33.79 -5.96 -1.66
N ILE A 87 -32.62 -6.37 -1.17
CA ILE A 87 -31.73 -7.35 -1.80
C ILE A 87 -31.86 -8.68 -1.08
N ARG A 88 -32.10 -9.74 -1.83
CA ARG A 88 -32.05 -11.12 -1.34
C ARG A 88 -30.81 -11.82 -1.88
N ILE A 89 -30.03 -12.41 -0.99
CA ILE A 89 -28.90 -13.26 -1.35
C ILE A 89 -29.21 -14.72 -1.04
N GLU A 90 -28.71 -15.63 -1.86
CA GLU A 90 -28.71 -17.06 -1.53
C GLU A 90 -27.28 -17.55 -1.38
N ILE A 91 -27.09 -18.46 -0.44
CA ILE A 91 -25.79 -19.06 -0.17
C ILE A 91 -25.74 -20.51 -0.65
N SER A 92 -24.54 -21.05 -0.82
CA SER A 92 -24.29 -22.41 -1.31
C SER A 92 -24.93 -23.51 -0.46
N LYS A 93 -25.30 -23.21 0.79
CA LYS A 93 -26.00 -24.12 1.69
C LYS A 93 -27.53 -24.09 1.53
N GLY A 94 -28.05 -23.34 0.55
CA GLY A 94 -29.48 -23.20 0.27
C GLY A 94 -30.23 -22.24 1.21
N GLN A 95 -29.54 -21.56 2.13
CA GLN A 95 -30.17 -20.52 2.94
C GLN A 95 -30.25 -19.20 2.16
N SER A 96 -31.22 -18.37 2.50
CA SER A 96 -31.37 -17.02 1.94
C SER A 96 -31.34 -15.97 3.04
N PHE A 97 -30.76 -14.82 2.74
CA PHE A 97 -30.75 -13.64 3.62
C PHE A 97 -31.26 -12.43 2.87
N THR A 98 -31.79 -11.46 3.60
CA THR A 98 -32.27 -10.18 3.04
C THR A 98 -31.49 -9.03 3.66
N ALA A 99 -31.25 -7.99 2.88
CA ALA A 99 -30.56 -6.77 3.30
C ALA A 99 -30.97 -5.59 2.42
N ASP A 100 -30.88 -4.37 2.94
CA ASP A 100 -31.18 -3.17 2.17
C ASP A 100 -30.04 -2.81 1.19
N ILE A 101 -28.79 -3.05 1.62
CA ILE A 101 -27.58 -2.74 0.85
C ILE A 101 -26.65 -3.96 0.87
N LEU A 102 -26.12 -4.31 -0.30
CA LEU A 102 -25.10 -5.35 -0.46
C LEU A 102 -23.81 -4.71 -1.02
N VAL A 103 -22.69 -4.93 -0.31
CA VAL A 103 -21.37 -4.44 -0.74
C VAL A 103 -20.45 -5.63 -1.05
N GLY A 104 -19.98 -5.71 -2.29
CA GLY A 104 -19.10 -6.79 -2.75
C GLY A 104 -17.62 -6.53 -2.46
N ALA A 105 -17.15 -6.85 -1.26
CA ALA A 105 -15.73 -6.71 -0.86
C ALA A 105 -14.90 -8.02 -1.01
N VAL A 106 -15.19 -8.83 -2.02
CA VAL A 106 -14.70 -10.23 -2.19
C VAL A 106 -13.45 -10.39 -3.07
N GLY A 107 -12.71 -9.30 -3.30
CA GLY A 107 -11.43 -9.33 -4.00
C GLY A 107 -11.51 -9.59 -5.51
N THR A 108 -10.37 -9.91 -6.11
CA THR A 108 -10.19 -9.93 -7.58
C THR A 108 -10.96 -11.02 -8.32
N TYR A 109 -11.32 -12.13 -7.67
CA TYR A 109 -12.10 -13.24 -8.24
C TYR A 109 -13.57 -13.24 -7.77
N SER A 110 -14.10 -12.04 -7.51
CA SER A 110 -15.45 -11.83 -6.99
C SER A 110 -16.53 -12.42 -7.90
N ASN A 111 -17.22 -13.45 -7.40
CA ASN A 111 -18.44 -13.99 -7.99
C ASN A 111 -19.62 -13.00 -7.88
N ILE A 112 -19.60 -12.12 -6.88
CA ILE A 112 -20.57 -11.02 -6.72
C ILE A 112 -20.46 -10.04 -7.90
N ARG A 113 -19.24 -9.67 -8.28
CA ARG A 113 -18.98 -8.76 -9.40
C ARG A 113 -19.45 -9.37 -10.72
N GLN A 114 -19.15 -10.65 -10.94
CA GLN A 114 -19.59 -11.38 -12.13
C GLN A 114 -21.12 -11.39 -12.25
N SER A 115 -21.83 -11.74 -11.17
CA SER A 115 -23.29 -11.75 -11.16
C SER A 115 -23.88 -10.35 -11.41
N LEU A 116 -23.31 -9.30 -10.82
CA LEU A 116 -23.74 -7.92 -11.06
C LEU A 116 -23.51 -7.49 -12.52
N TYR A 117 -22.35 -7.85 -13.10
CA TYR A 117 -22.02 -7.50 -14.48
C TYR A 117 -22.93 -8.20 -15.48
N GLU A 118 -23.30 -9.46 -15.24
CA GLU A 118 -24.27 -10.18 -16.07
C GLU A 118 -25.64 -9.47 -16.05
N GLN A 119 -26.10 -9.02 -14.88
CA GLN A 119 -27.35 -8.26 -14.74
C GLN A 119 -27.28 -6.91 -15.45
N LEU A 120 -26.21 -6.14 -15.25
CA LEU A 120 -26.02 -4.84 -15.92
C LEU A 120 -25.87 -4.97 -17.43
N LYS A 121 -25.21 -6.03 -17.90
CA LYS A 121 -25.07 -6.33 -19.34
C LYS A 121 -26.41 -6.68 -19.95
N ALA A 122 -27.24 -7.47 -19.26
CA ALA A 122 -28.61 -7.78 -19.71
C ALA A 122 -29.49 -6.52 -19.80
N GLN A 123 -29.24 -5.51 -18.97
CA GLN A 123 -29.94 -4.23 -18.98
C GLN A 123 -29.29 -3.18 -19.92
N GLY A 124 -28.16 -3.51 -20.55
CA GLY A 124 -27.42 -2.58 -21.41
C GLY A 124 -26.75 -1.41 -20.68
N LEU A 125 -26.58 -1.50 -19.36
CA LEU A 125 -26.05 -0.43 -18.50
C LEU A 125 -24.58 -0.62 -18.12
N LEU A 126 -23.93 -1.71 -18.55
CA LEU A 126 -22.55 -2.00 -18.18
C LEU A 126 -21.57 -1.07 -18.93
N PRO A 127 -20.78 -0.24 -18.23
CA PRO A 127 -19.78 0.63 -18.85
C PRO A 127 -18.72 -0.19 -19.60
N VAL A 128 -18.19 0.35 -20.71
CA VAL A 128 -17.13 -0.29 -21.50
C VAL A 128 -15.85 -0.54 -20.67
N PRO A 129 -15.37 0.39 -19.83
CA PRO A 129 -14.15 0.17 -19.03
C PRO A 129 -14.27 -1.01 -18.04
N ASP A 130 -15.48 -1.28 -17.54
CA ASP A 130 -15.73 -2.35 -16.58
C ASP A 130 -15.72 -3.75 -17.24
N GLN A 131 -15.69 -3.81 -18.57
CA GLN A 131 -15.61 -5.06 -19.32
C GLN A 131 -14.16 -5.55 -19.51
N GLU A 132 -13.18 -4.68 -19.27
CA GLU A 132 -11.77 -4.99 -19.44
C GLU A 132 -11.18 -5.68 -18.19
N MET A 133 -10.16 -6.52 -18.39
CA MET A 133 -9.43 -7.10 -17.26
C MET A 133 -8.62 -6.01 -16.56
N MET A 134 -8.86 -5.86 -15.25
CA MET A 134 -8.07 -4.98 -14.40
C MET A 134 -6.64 -5.52 -14.27
N VAL A 135 -5.69 -4.87 -14.92
CA VAL A 135 -4.27 -5.18 -14.80
C VAL A 135 -3.69 -4.37 -13.63
N VAL A 136 -3.31 -5.06 -12.56
CA VAL A 136 -2.63 -4.43 -11.42
C VAL A 136 -1.13 -4.68 -11.56
N HIS A 137 -0.38 -3.65 -11.95
CA HIS A 137 1.07 -3.66 -11.86
C HIS A 137 1.46 -3.35 -10.42
N HIS A 138 2.11 -4.31 -9.75
CA HIS A 138 2.75 -4.05 -8.46
C HIS A 138 4.24 -4.34 -8.59
N THR A 139 5.05 -3.39 -8.14
CA THR A 139 6.49 -3.57 -7.95
C THR A 139 6.74 -3.37 -6.48
N THR A 140 7.07 -4.46 -5.78
CA THR A 140 7.40 -4.42 -4.36
C THR A 140 8.91 -4.56 -4.22
N MET A 141 9.56 -3.54 -3.65
CA MET A 141 10.95 -3.60 -3.24
C MET A 141 10.99 -3.65 -1.72
N VAL A 142 11.57 -4.71 -1.16
CA VAL A 142 11.72 -4.90 0.29
C VAL A 142 13.22 -4.90 0.60
N GLY A 143 13.69 -3.86 1.28
CA GLY A 143 15.02 -3.82 1.88
C GLY A 143 14.93 -4.24 3.35
N LEU A 144 15.76 -5.19 3.75
CA LEU A 144 15.97 -5.60 5.12
C LEU A 144 17.46 -5.45 5.42
N THR A 145 17.81 -4.99 6.62
CA THR A 145 19.18 -5.07 7.13
C THR A 145 19.17 -5.85 8.44
N GLU A 146 20.22 -6.65 8.64
CA GLU A 146 20.44 -7.42 9.86
C GLU A 146 21.18 -6.56 10.90
N PRO A 147 21.16 -6.92 12.20
CA PRO A 147 22.01 -6.27 13.20
C PRO A 147 23.47 -6.35 12.76
N LEU A 148 24.11 -5.21 12.53
CA LEU A 148 25.51 -5.13 12.10
C LEU A 148 26.44 -5.68 13.18
N ASP A 149 27.43 -6.48 12.77
CA ASP A 149 28.40 -7.10 13.69
C ASP A 149 29.36 -6.04 14.27
N PRO A 150 29.42 -5.85 15.60
CA PRO A 150 30.34 -4.91 16.24
C PRO A 150 31.83 -5.19 15.97
N GLU A 151 32.19 -6.42 15.59
CA GLU A 151 33.57 -6.79 15.24
C GLU A 151 33.99 -6.29 13.85
N GLU A 152 33.06 -6.29 12.90
CA GLU A 152 33.25 -5.84 11.53
C GLU A 152 33.10 -4.31 11.38
N TYR A 153 32.30 -3.70 12.26
CA TYR A 153 32.03 -2.26 12.26
C TYR A 153 32.48 -1.64 13.61
N PRO A 154 33.77 -1.27 13.76
CA PRO A 154 34.33 -0.78 15.02
C PRO A 154 33.66 0.48 15.55
N ALA A 155 33.03 1.27 14.67
CA ALA A 155 32.24 2.44 15.03
C ALA A 155 31.01 2.10 15.90
N LEU A 156 30.56 0.84 15.93
CA LEU A 156 29.51 0.35 16.82
C LEU A 156 30.04 0.06 18.24
N LYS A 157 31.36 -0.04 18.44
CA LYS A 157 32.02 -0.23 19.74
C LYS A 157 32.30 1.09 20.46
N ASP A 158 32.31 2.21 19.73
CA ASP A 158 32.54 3.53 20.27
C ASP A 158 31.26 4.06 20.94
N THR A 159 31.29 4.12 22.27
CA THR A 159 30.11 4.44 23.09
C THR A 159 29.79 5.94 23.15
N GLU A 160 30.66 6.81 22.61
CA GLU A 160 30.44 8.26 22.49
C GLU A 160 29.74 8.69 21.19
N LEU A 161 29.57 7.80 20.20
CA LEU A 161 28.98 8.12 18.88
C LEU A 161 27.45 8.15 18.86
N PHE A 162 26.80 7.68 19.94
CA PHE A 162 25.34 7.57 20.07
C PHE A 162 24.75 8.36 21.26
N SER A 163 25.54 9.23 21.92
CA SER A 163 25.07 10.13 22.99
C SER A 163 24.48 11.44 22.44
#